data_AF-A0A6N2T730-F1
#
_entry.id   AF-A0A6N2T730-F1
#
_cell.length_a   1.000
_cell.length_b   1.000
_cell.length_c   1.000
_cell.angle_alpha   90.00
_cell.angle_beta   90.00
_cell.angle_gamma   90.00
#
_symmetry.space_group_name_H-M   'P 1'
#
loop_
_entity.id
_entity.type
_entity.pdbx_description
1 polymer ?
#
loop_
_entity_poly.entity_id
_entity_poly.type
_entity_poly.pdbx_seq_one_letter_code
_entity_poly.pdbx_strand_id
1 'polypeptide(L)' 'MKFIGAFNKLALLEGSEGIDREFQRLMPVIRQGGYIPGLDHQAAPDTRLENYRYYIRKLKEAMKEAGADR' A
#
# COMPACT_ATOMS: atom_id res chain seq x y z
N MET A 1 3.66 -5.46 -18.09
CA MET A 1 2.36 -4.81 -17.80
C MET A 1 2.59 -3.72 -16.75
N LYS A 2 1.88 -2.59 -16.80
CA LYS A 2 1.99 -1.49 -15.82
C LYS A 2 0.66 -1.34 -15.08
N PHE A 3 0.65 -1.51 -13.76
CA PHE A 3 -0.57 -1.47 -12.94
C PHE A 3 -0.50 -0.43 -11.83
N ILE A 4 -1.65 0.11 -11.45
CA ILE A 4 -1.82 1.04 -10.33
C ILE A 4 -3.08 0.64 -9.54
N GLY A 5 -3.03 0.70 -8.21
CA GLY A 5 -4.20 0.47 -7.34
C GLY A 5 -4.05 -0.76 -6.44
N ALA A 6 -5.17 -1.46 -6.20
CA ALA A 6 -5.26 -2.76 -5.50
C ALA A 6 -4.83 -2.83 -4.02
N PHE A 7 -4.56 -1.68 -3.37
CA PHE A 7 -4.47 -1.61 -1.92
C PHE A 7 -5.88 -1.50 -1.32
N ASN A 8 -6.28 -2.45 -0.48
CA ASN A 8 -7.56 -2.43 0.23
C ASN A 8 -7.62 -1.24 1.20
N LYS A 9 -8.41 -0.22 0.86
CA LYS A 9 -8.56 0.97 1.70
C LYS A 9 -9.09 0.70 3.11
N LEU A 10 -9.80 -0.40 3.34
CA LEU A 10 -10.32 -0.73 4.66
C LEU A 10 -9.20 -1.04 5.66
N ALA A 11 -8.01 -1.44 5.18
CA ALA A 11 -6.83 -1.60 6.03
C ALA A 11 -6.42 -0.30 6.73
N LEU A 12 -6.78 0.88 6.21
CA LEU A 12 -6.51 2.16 6.88
C LEU A 12 -7.39 2.37 8.11
N LEU A 13 -8.56 1.71 8.19
CA LEU A 13 -9.44 1.76 9.36
C LEU A 13 -8.88 0.89 10.50
N GLU A 14 -8.10 -0.12 10.17
CA GLU A 14 -7.46 -1.06 11.11
C GLU A 14 -6.16 -0.51 11.74
N GLY A 15 -5.72 0.69 11.36
CA GLY A 15 -4.50 1.31 11.88
C GLY A 15 -3.22 0.75 11.27
N SER A 16 -2.09 0.98 11.95
CA SER A 16 -0.76 0.61 11.43
C SER A 16 -0.64 -0.89 11.14
N GLU A 17 -1.20 -1.75 11.99
CA GLU A 17 -1.12 -3.21 11.81
C GLU A 17 -1.86 -3.68 10.55
N GLY A 18 -3.03 -3.13 10.26
CA GLY A 18 -3.76 -3.44 9.04
C GLY A 18 -3.03 -2.97 7.79
N ILE A 19 -2.48 -1.76 7.85
CA ILE A 19 -1.67 -1.20 6.77
C ILE A 19 -0.43 -2.06 6.51
N ASP A 20 0.27 -2.50 7.55
CA ASP A 20 1.46 -3.35 7.43
C ASP A 20 1.11 -4.72 6.81
N ARG A 21 0.04 -5.37 7.27
CA ARG A 21 -0.45 -6.63 6.69
C ARG A 21 -0.76 -6.49 5.20
N GLU A 22 -1.40 -5.39 4.81
CA GLU A 22 -1.77 -5.17 3.41
C GLU A 22 -0.54 -4.91 2.53
N PHE A 23 0.46 -4.17 3.02
CA PHE A 23 1.73 -4.03 2.30
C PHE A 23 2.49 -5.35 2.20
N GLN A 24 2.48 -6.20 3.24
CA GLN A 24 3.06 -7.54 3.18
C GLN A 24 2.38 -8.40 2.10
N ARG A 25 1.05 -8.36 2.00
CA ARG A 25 0.28 -9.06 0.95
C ARG A 25 0.67 -8.61 -0.46
N LEU A 26 0.91 -7.31 -0.65
CA LEU A 26 1.26 -6.72 -1.93
C LEU A 26 2.75 -6.84 -2.29
N MET A 27 3.61 -7.09 -1.31
CA MET A 27 5.07 -7.11 -1.47
C MET A 27 5.56 -8.00 -2.61
N PRO A 28 5.07 -9.24 -2.82
CA PRO A 28 5.51 -10.07 -3.93
C PRO A 28 5.34 -9.40 -5.31
N VAL A 29 4.22 -8.68 -5.51
CA VAL A 29 3.95 -8.01 -6.79
C VAL A 29 4.70 -6.69 -6.90
N ILE A 30 4.92 -5.99 -5.78
CA ILE A 30 5.78 -4.78 -5.75
C ILE A 30 7.20 -5.15 -6.19
N ARG A 31 7.76 -6.23 -5.64
CA ARG A 31 9.13 -6.70 -5.93
C ARG A 31 9.33 -7.16 -7.36
N GLN A 32 8.30 -7.72 -8.00
CA GLN A 32 8.33 -8.03 -9.44
C GLN A 32 8.45 -6.76 -10.33
N GLY A 33 8.10 -5.58 -9.81
CA GLY A 33 8.19 -4.30 -10.51
C GLY A 33 7.12 -4.06 -11.59
N GLY A 34 6.93 -2.81 -12.00
CA GLY A 34 5.86 -2.43 -12.94
C GLY A 34 4.48 -2.28 -12.29
N TYR A 35 4.42 -2.19 -10.96
CA TYR A 35 3.22 -1.99 -10.17
C TYR A 35 3.42 -0.86 -9.18
N ILE A 36 2.45 0.05 -9.06
CA ILE A 36 2.42 1.10 -8.04
C ILE A 36 1.17 0.86 -7.17
N PRO A 37 1.32 0.37 -5.93
CA PRO A 37 0.19 0.19 -5.04
C PRO A 37 -0.45 1.55 -4.73
N GLY A 38 -1.78 1.56 -4.74
CA GLY A 38 -2.60 2.73 -4.45
C GLY A 38 -3.94 2.30 -3.89
N LEU A 39 -4.58 3.18 -3.11
CA LEU A 39 -5.92 2.91 -2.58
C LEU A 39 -6.89 2.59 -3.73
N ASP A 40 -7.74 1.60 -3.51
CA ASP A 40 -8.86 1.33 -4.40
C ASP A 40 -9.86 2.50 -4.33
N HIS A 41 -9.88 3.33 -5.37
CA HIS A 41 -10.66 4.55 -5.47
C HIS A 41 -10.21 5.67 -4.52
N GLN A 42 -10.90 5.84 -3.39
CA GLN A 42 -10.71 6.91 -2.41
C GLN A 42 -10.58 6.31 -1.01
N ALA A 43 -9.86 6.99 -0.11
CA ALA A 43 -9.85 6.62 1.30
C ALA A 43 -11.28 6.57 1.88
N ALA A 44 -11.53 5.63 2.78
CA ALA A 44 -12.80 5.57 3.48
C ALA A 44 -13.01 6.87 4.30
N PRO A 45 -14.25 7.40 4.39
CA PRO A 45 -14.54 8.64 5.11
C PRO A 45 -14.03 8.65 6.55
N ASP A 46 -14.08 7.50 7.22
CA ASP A 46 -13.67 7.33 8.62
C ASP A 46 -12.16 7.10 8.79
N THR A 47 -11.38 7.22 7.72
CA THR A 47 -9.92 7.12 7.77
C THR A 47 -9.34 8.23 8.63
N ARG A 48 -8.73 7.86 9.77
CA ARG A 48 -7.98 8.79 10.60
C ARG A 48 -6.78 9.33 9.81
N LEU A 49 -6.53 10.65 9.90
CA LEU A 49 -5.43 11.31 9.19
C LEU A 49 -4.06 10.69 9.51
N GLU A 50 -3.87 10.24 10.75
CA GLU A 50 -2.63 9.58 11.19
C GLU A 50 -2.38 8.25 10.46
N ASN A 51 -3.42 7.46 10.23
CA ASN A 51 -3.35 6.21 9.48
C ASN A 51 -3.01 6.47 8.02
N TYR A 52 -3.61 7.51 7.42
CA TYR A 52 -3.27 7.92 6.06
C TYR A 52 -1.81 8.37 5.94
N ARG A 53 -1.31 9.16 6.90
CA ARG A 53 0.11 9.57 6.95
C ARG A 53 1.03 8.36 7.11
N TYR A 54 0.65 7.40 7.94
CA TYR A 54 1.37 6.15 8.12
C TYR A 54 1.41 5.34 6.81
N TYR A 55 0.28 5.19 6.14
CA TYR A 55 0.18 4.57 4.81
C TYR A 55 1.14 5.22 3.80
N ILE A 56 1.21 6.55 3.72
CA ILE A 56 2.14 7.23 2.81
C ILE A 56 3.61 6.95 3.16
N ARG A 57 3.96 6.86 4.45
CA ARG A 57 5.32 6.48 4.88
C ARG A 57 5.63 5.04 4.46
N LYS A 58 4.73 4.09 4.73
CA LYS A 58 4.87 2.68 4.35
C LYS A 58 4.93 2.49 2.83
N LEU A 59 4.14 3.25 2.06
CA LEU A 59 4.20 3.25 0.61
C LEU A 59 5.60 3.62 0.12
N LYS A 60 6.19 4.69 0.66
CA LYS A 60 7.56 5.11 0.32
C LYS A 60 8.60 4.04 0.68
N GLU A 61 8.43 3.36 1.81
CA GLU A 61 9.32 2.26 2.22
C GLU A 61 9.17 1.06 1.27
N ALA A 62 7.95 0.61 1.01
CA ALA A 62 7.67 -0.54 0.15
C ALA A 62 8.16 -0.32 -1.28
N MET A 63 8.02 0.89 -1.83
CA MET A 63 8.48 1.20 -3.18
C MET A 63 10.01 1.16 -3.35
N LYS A 64 10.80 1.13 -2.27
CA LYS A 64 12.26 0.88 -2.37
C LYS A 64 12.57 -0.54 -2.83
N GLU A 65 11.65 -1.48 -2.60
CA GLU A 65 11.78 -2.88 -3.00
C GLU A 65 11.31 -3.12 -4.45
N ALA A 66 10.83 -2.10 -5.14
CA ALA A 66 10.24 -2.25 -6.46
C ALA A 66 11.26 -2.76 -7.48
N GLY A 67 10.98 -3.91 -8.11
CA GLY A 67 11.88 -4.54 -9.07
C GLY A 67 13.05 -5.30 -8.46
N ALA A 68 13.10 -5.49 -7.14
CA ALA A 68 14.18 -6.21 -6.46
C ALA A 68 14.30 -7.70 -6.82
N ASP A 69 13.28 -8.29 -7.46
CA ASP A 69 13.30 -9.68 -7.93
C ASP A 69 13.71 -9.80 -9.42
N ARG A 70 14.14 -8.71 -10.07
CA ARG A 70 14.59 -8.69 -11.48
C ARG A 70 16.09 -8.77 -11.64
#